data_AF-A0A9X2YA82-F1
#
_entry.id   AF-A0A9X2YA82-F1
#
_cell.length_a   1.000
_cell.length_b   1.000
_cell.length_c   1.000
_cell.angle_alpha   90.00
_cell.angle_beta   90.00
_cell.angle_gamma   90.00
#
_symmetry.space_group_name_H-M   'P 1'
#
loop_
_entity.id
_entity.type
_entity.pdbx_description
1 polymer ?
#
loop_
_entity_poly.entity_id
_entity_poly.type
_entity_poly.pdbx_seq_one_letter_code
_entity_poly.pdbx_strand_id
1 'polypeptide(L)'
;GQEVVEFACGIPHLLKGGYTENASTKVDVYSLRQPLGPVGIISPFNFPAMVPMWFFPIAIATGNTVVLKPSEKDPSASLWLAALWKEAGLPPGVFNVLQGDKTAVDELLTNPQIKSVSFVGSTPIAQYVYATGTAAGKRVQALGGAKNHAVILPDA
;
A
#
# COMPACT_ATOMS: atom_id res chain seq x y z
N GLY A 1 4.64 -7.92 -10.64
CA GLY A 1 4.96 -7.49 -9.26
C GLY A 1 6.29 -6.78 -9.21
N GLN A 2 7.34 -7.45 -9.70
CA GLN A 2 8.68 -6.90 -9.86
C GLN A 2 8.72 -5.57 -10.62
N GLU A 3 7.86 -5.39 -11.63
CA GLU A 3 7.78 -4.13 -12.40
C GLU A 3 7.44 -2.93 -11.50
N VAL A 4 6.72 -3.16 -10.39
CA VAL A 4 6.40 -2.10 -9.41
C VAL A 4 7.62 -1.75 -8.55
N VAL A 5 8.49 -2.72 -8.28
CA VAL A 5 9.78 -2.47 -7.60
C VAL A 5 10.69 -1.64 -8.51
N GLU A 6 10.78 -2.01 -9.79
CA GLU A 6 11.55 -1.27 -10.80
C GLU A 6 11.03 0.17 -10.94
N PHE A 7 9.71 0.35 -10.99
CA PHE A 7 9.07 1.66 -10.98
C PHE A 7 9.39 2.44 -9.69
N ALA A 8 9.37 1.78 -8.53
CA ALA A 8 9.66 2.41 -7.23
C ALA A 8 11.10 2.94 -7.15
N CYS A 9 12.08 2.28 -7.77
CA CYS A 9 13.45 2.78 -7.88
C CYS A 9 13.54 4.15 -8.57
N GLY A 10 12.58 4.45 -9.46
CA GLY A 10 12.46 5.75 -10.11
C GLY A 10 11.69 6.79 -9.30
N ILE A 11 10.96 6.43 -8.23
CA ILE A 11 9.91 7.30 -7.66
C ILE A 11 10.32 8.72 -7.21
N PRO A 12 11.59 9.04 -6.83
CA PRO A 12 11.92 10.39 -6.37
C PRO A 12 11.57 11.51 -7.36
N HIS A 13 11.56 11.25 -8.68
CA HIS A 13 11.14 12.26 -9.65
C HIS A 13 9.64 12.61 -9.58
N LEU A 14 8.81 11.66 -9.14
CA LEU A 14 7.37 11.85 -8.91
C LEU A 14 7.07 12.56 -7.58
N LEU A 15 8.04 12.61 -6.66
CA LEU A 15 7.91 13.29 -5.37
C LEU A 15 8.25 14.78 -5.42
N LYS A 16 8.80 15.27 -6.55
CA LYS A 16 9.12 16.69 -6.74
C LYS A 16 7.88 17.57 -6.52
N GLY A 17 7.99 18.49 -5.58
CA GLY A 17 7.01 19.55 -5.36
C GLY A 17 7.12 20.69 -6.36
N GLY A 18 6.28 21.70 -6.19
CA GLY A 18 6.37 22.98 -6.90
C GLY A 18 6.97 24.07 -6.01
N TYR A 19 7.62 25.05 -6.64
CA TYR A 19 8.12 26.27 -5.99
C TYR A 19 7.73 27.47 -6.86
N THR A 20 7.27 28.54 -6.22
CA THR A 20 6.91 29.81 -6.85
C THR A 20 7.54 30.92 -6.03
N GLU A 21 8.58 31.53 -6.60
CA GLU A 21 9.22 32.71 -6.04
C GLU A 21 8.28 33.92 -6.18
N ASN A 22 8.21 34.78 -5.17
CA ASN A 22 7.42 36.01 -5.20
C ASN A 22 5.95 35.81 -5.66
N ALA A 23 5.30 34.75 -5.20
CA ALA A 23 3.85 34.55 -5.39
C ALA A 23 3.04 35.75 -4.85
N SER A 24 3.61 36.46 -3.87
CA SER A 24 3.25 37.84 -3.50
C SER A 24 4.54 38.61 -3.16
N THR A 25 4.44 39.91 -2.86
CA THR A 25 5.59 40.77 -2.55
C THR A 25 6.43 40.17 -1.41
N LYS A 26 7.63 39.67 -1.73
CA LYS A 26 8.56 39.01 -0.81
C LYS A 26 7.97 37.76 -0.11
N VAL A 27 7.08 37.04 -0.81
CA VAL A 27 6.50 35.78 -0.33
C VAL A 27 6.72 34.69 -1.36
N ASP A 28 7.50 33.68 -0.97
CA ASP A 28 7.66 32.47 -1.73
C ASP A 28 6.66 31.41 -1.27
N VAL A 29 6.21 30.58 -2.20
CA VAL A 29 5.30 29.48 -1.94
C VAL A 29 5.91 28.20 -2.49
N TYR A 30 5.87 27.13 -1.72
CA TYR A 30 6.28 25.81 -2.19
C TYR A 30 5.34 24.72 -1.67
N SER A 31 5.36 23.60 -2.37
CA SER A 31 4.64 22.39 -1.98
C SER A 31 5.63 21.25 -1.83
N LEU A 32 5.35 20.34 -0.90
CA LEU A 32 6.13 19.13 -0.69
C LEU A 32 5.18 17.92 -0.67
N ARG A 33 5.68 16.76 -1.10
CA ARG A 33 5.04 15.47 -0.84
C ARG A 33 5.80 14.79 0.28
N GLN A 34 5.16 14.68 1.44
CA GLN A 34 5.73 14.03 2.63
C GLN A 34 5.08 12.68 2.88
N PRO A 35 5.80 11.72 3.49
CA PRO A 35 5.21 10.45 3.90
C PRO A 35 4.09 10.66 4.91
N LEU A 36 3.16 9.71 4.97
CA LEU A 36 2.09 9.70 5.96
C LEU A 36 2.58 9.20 7.32
N GLY A 37 3.46 8.19 7.32
CA GLY A 37 3.90 7.47 8.52
C GLY A 37 3.71 5.96 8.35
N PRO A 38 3.40 5.21 9.41
CA PRO A 38 3.11 3.77 9.32
C PRO A 38 1.84 3.49 8.51
N VAL A 39 1.90 2.53 7.58
CA VAL A 39 0.77 2.12 6.73
C VAL A 39 0.54 0.61 6.76
N GLY A 40 -0.73 0.20 6.66
CA GLY A 40 -1.15 -1.20 6.63
C GLY A 40 -1.43 -1.69 5.21
N ILE A 41 -1.03 -2.92 4.91
CA ILE A 41 -1.37 -3.61 3.66
C ILE A 41 -2.00 -4.94 4.02
N ILE A 42 -3.19 -5.23 3.49
CA ILE A 42 -3.89 -6.50 3.68
C ILE A 42 -4.04 -7.16 2.30
N SER A 43 -3.42 -8.32 2.11
CA SER A 43 -3.31 -8.95 0.79
C SER A 43 -3.98 -10.33 0.69
N PRO A 44 -4.46 -10.73 -0.50
CA PRO A 44 -5.22 -11.96 -0.72
C PRO A 44 -4.30 -13.14 -1.03
N PHE A 45 -4.91 -14.34 -1.10
CA PHE A 45 -4.20 -15.59 -1.36
C PHE A 45 -3.77 -15.77 -2.81
N ASN A 46 -4.57 -15.31 -3.78
CA ASN A 46 -4.38 -15.66 -5.19
C ASN A 46 -3.08 -15.12 -5.82
N PHE A 47 -2.48 -14.09 -5.22
CA PHE A 47 -1.25 -13.47 -5.70
C PHE A 47 -0.35 -13.05 -4.52
N PRO A 48 0.21 -14.02 -3.78
CA PRO A 48 0.83 -13.79 -2.46
C PRO A 48 2.18 -13.04 -2.55
N ALA A 49 2.75 -12.90 -3.75
CA ALA A 49 3.92 -12.08 -4.02
C ALA A 49 3.54 -10.77 -4.75
N MET A 50 2.81 -10.88 -5.86
CA MET A 50 2.52 -9.74 -6.74
C MET A 50 1.67 -8.66 -6.06
N VAL A 51 0.58 -9.02 -5.39
CA VAL A 51 -0.34 -8.02 -4.83
C VAL A 51 0.29 -7.22 -3.68
N PRO A 52 1.02 -7.83 -2.71
CA PRO A 52 1.80 -7.06 -1.76
C PRO A 52 2.77 -6.07 -2.43
N MET A 53 3.47 -6.52 -3.49
CA MET A 53 4.41 -5.70 -4.27
C MET A 53 3.75 -4.54 -5.01
N TRP A 54 2.44 -4.54 -5.23
CA TRP A 54 1.75 -3.35 -5.76
C TRP A 54 1.77 -2.16 -4.79
N PHE A 55 1.99 -2.43 -3.51
CA PHE A 55 1.84 -1.42 -2.45
C PHE A 55 3.15 -1.13 -1.72
N PHE A 56 3.81 -2.14 -1.14
CA PHE A 56 4.93 -1.87 -0.24
C PHE A 56 6.14 -1.18 -0.88
N PRO A 57 6.55 -1.45 -2.15
CA PRO A 57 7.72 -0.78 -2.74
C PRO A 57 7.47 0.71 -2.87
N ILE A 58 6.27 1.09 -3.31
CA ILE A 58 5.84 2.47 -3.44
C ILE A 58 5.73 3.14 -2.07
N ALA A 59 5.11 2.48 -1.09
CA ALA A 59 4.97 3.03 0.26
C ALA A 59 6.34 3.31 0.90
N ILE A 60 7.27 2.36 0.80
CA ILE A 60 8.63 2.50 1.34
C ILE A 60 9.42 3.56 0.59
N ALA A 61 9.41 3.54 -0.75
CA ALA A 61 10.16 4.50 -1.55
C ALA A 61 9.63 5.94 -1.42
N THR A 62 8.38 6.11 -0.99
CA THR A 62 7.79 7.41 -0.62
C THR A 62 8.00 7.80 0.85
N GLY A 63 8.75 7.00 1.61
CA GLY A 63 9.20 7.31 2.97
C GLY A 63 8.32 6.77 4.10
N ASN A 64 7.41 5.83 3.84
CA ASN A 64 6.55 5.21 4.85
C ASN A 64 7.15 3.92 5.41
N THR A 65 6.73 3.53 6.62
CA THR A 65 6.95 2.17 7.12
C THR A 65 5.70 1.33 6.87
N VAL A 66 5.89 0.03 6.67
CA VAL A 66 4.85 -0.89 6.21
C VAL A 66 4.64 -2.02 7.22
N VAL A 67 3.36 -2.29 7.51
CA VAL A 67 2.90 -3.54 8.13
C VAL A 67 2.06 -4.30 7.11
N LEU A 68 2.63 -5.39 6.59
CA LEU A 68 1.95 -6.30 5.67
C LEU A 68 1.28 -7.43 6.46
N LYS A 69 -0.04 -7.54 6.34
CA LYS A 69 -0.83 -8.72 6.72
C LYS A 69 -1.15 -9.53 5.46
N PRO A 70 -0.44 -10.63 5.19
CA PRO A 70 -0.73 -11.49 4.05
C PRO A 70 -1.85 -12.49 4.34
N SER A 71 -2.33 -13.16 3.29
CA SER A 71 -3.20 -14.33 3.44
C SER A 71 -2.51 -15.40 4.29
N GLU A 72 -3.23 -15.93 5.28
CA GLU A 72 -2.78 -17.01 6.15
C GLU A 72 -2.70 -18.36 5.43
N LYS A 73 -3.25 -18.48 4.22
CA LYS A 73 -3.28 -19.72 3.44
C LYS A 73 -1.95 -20.03 2.75
N ASP A 74 -1.21 -18.99 2.39
CA ASP A 74 0.00 -19.04 1.57
C ASP A 74 1.02 -17.93 1.95
N PRO A 75 1.38 -17.82 3.25
CA PRO A 75 2.16 -16.69 3.76
C PRO A 75 3.64 -16.68 3.34
N SER A 76 4.17 -17.82 2.88
CA SER A 76 5.62 -18.03 2.71
C SER A 76 6.28 -17.02 1.78
N ALA A 77 5.58 -16.57 0.72
CA ALA A 77 6.12 -15.57 -0.20
C ALA A 77 6.38 -14.23 0.50
N SER A 78 5.47 -13.78 1.37
CA SER A 78 5.62 -12.53 2.11
C SER A 78 6.75 -12.59 3.14
N LEU A 79 6.91 -13.74 3.81
CA LEU A 79 8.02 -13.96 4.75
C LEU A 79 9.37 -13.98 4.02
N TRP A 80 9.43 -14.61 2.84
CA TRP A 80 10.63 -14.62 2.02
C TRP A 80 10.99 -13.21 1.51
N LEU A 81 10.00 -12.44 1.03
CA LEU A 81 10.21 -11.03 0.64
C LEU A 81 10.73 -10.17 1.81
N ALA A 82 10.29 -10.43 3.05
CA ALA A 82 10.82 -9.72 4.21
C ALA A 82 12.31 -10.03 4.46
N ALA A 83 12.73 -11.28 4.24
CA ALA A 83 14.15 -11.65 4.32
C ALA A 83 14.97 -10.97 3.21
N LEU A 84 14.44 -10.91 1.98
CA LEU A 84 15.09 -10.23 0.85
C LEU A 84 15.23 -8.72 1.09
N TRP A 85 14.24 -8.06 1.68
CA TRP A 85 14.37 -6.64 2.06
C TRP A 85 15.49 -6.41 3.07
N LYS A 86 15.63 -7.30 4.06
CA LYS A 86 16.72 -7.25 5.02
C LYS A 86 18.08 -7.45 4.34
N GLU A 87 18.17 -8.42 3.43
CA GLU A 87 19.39 -8.66 2.63
C GLU A 87 19.75 -7.46 1.75
N ALA A 88 18.76 -6.81 1.15
CA ALA A 88 18.92 -5.59 0.35
C ALA A 88 19.30 -4.34 1.17
N GLY A 89 19.40 -4.44 2.51
CA GLY A 89 19.85 -3.36 3.38
C GLY A 89 18.74 -2.43 3.87
N LEU A 90 17.46 -2.83 3.79
CA LEU A 90 16.37 -2.04 4.34
C LEU A 90 16.51 -1.94 5.88
N PRO A 91 16.41 -0.74 6.49
CA PRO A 91 16.52 -0.60 7.93
C PRO A 91 15.49 -1.45 8.69
N PRO A 92 15.86 -2.04 9.84
CA PRO A 92 14.94 -2.81 10.67
C PRO A 92 13.68 -2.02 11.03
N GLY A 93 12.52 -2.68 10.96
CA GLY A 93 11.22 -2.08 11.29
C GLY A 93 10.56 -1.26 10.17
N VAL A 94 11.23 -1.04 9.03
CA VAL A 94 10.61 -0.36 7.87
C VAL A 94 9.61 -1.27 7.15
N PHE A 95 9.89 -2.57 7.04
CA PHE A 95 8.97 -3.56 6.48
C PHE A 95 8.74 -4.67 7.50
N ASN A 96 7.48 -4.84 7.92
CA ASN A 96 7.07 -5.83 8.91
C ASN A 96 5.99 -6.72 8.31
N VAL A 97 6.08 -8.03 8.56
CA VAL A 97 5.04 -8.99 8.17
C VAL A 97 4.33 -9.46 9.43
N LEU A 98 3.03 -9.16 9.53
CA LEU A 98 2.16 -9.57 10.62
C LEU A 98 1.24 -10.69 10.13
N GLN A 99 1.49 -11.91 10.58
CA GLN A 99 0.55 -13.02 10.35
C GLN A 99 -0.66 -12.88 11.24
N GLY A 100 -1.80 -13.43 10.81
CA GLY A 100 -3.01 -13.45 11.61
C GLY A 100 -4.26 -13.63 10.77
N ASP A 101 -5.40 -13.34 11.36
CA ASP A 101 -6.72 -13.43 10.76
C ASP A 101 -7.43 -12.06 10.83
N LYS A 102 -8.74 -12.08 11.02
CA LYS A 102 -9.55 -10.88 11.25
C LYS A 102 -9.04 -10.03 12.41
N THR A 103 -8.52 -10.61 13.49
CA THR A 103 -8.04 -9.85 14.66
C THR A 103 -6.89 -8.91 14.27
N ALA A 104 -5.94 -9.42 13.47
CA ALA A 104 -4.84 -8.61 12.96
C ALA A 104 -5.31 -7.54 11.97
N VAL A 105 -6.34 -7.84 11.16
CA VAL A 105 -6.97 -6.85 10.28
C VAL A 105 -7.63 -5.73 11.09
N ASP A 106 -8.41 -6.07 12.12
CA ASP A 106 -9.14 -5.09 12.94
C ASP A 106 -8.19 -4.15 13.69
N GLU A 107 -7.05 -4.68 14.17
CA GLU A 107 -5.98 -3.87 14.75
C GLU A 107 -5.42 -2.87 13.73
N LEU A 108 -5.09 -3.30 12.51
CA LEU A 108 -4.62 -2.38 11.45
C LEU A 108 -5.65 -1.30 11.10
N LEU A 109 -6.94 -1.62 11.15
CA LEU A 109 -8.02 -0.69 10.83
C LEU A 109 -8.29 0.32 11.93
N THR A 110 -8.14 -0.06 13.19
CA THR A 110 -8.54 0.78 14.34
C THR A 110 -7.36 1.47 15.04
N ASN A 111 -6.14 0.94 14.95
CA ASN A 111 -4.96 1.52 15.58
C ASN A 111 -4.69 2.96 15.06
N PRO A 112 -4.59 3.98 15.93
CA PRO A 112 -4.43 5.38 15.52
C PRO A 112 -3.03 5.72 14.95
N GLN A 113 -2.05 4.84 15.13
CA GLN A 113 -0.70 5.01 14.58
C GLN A 113 -0.64 4.67 13.09
N ILE A 114 -1.50 3.77 12.60
CA ILE A 114 -1.62 3.43 11.17
C ILE A 114 -2.35 4.56 10.45
N LYS A 115 -1.75 5.12 9.40
CA LYS A 115 -2.26 6.32 8.70
C LYS A 115 -3.05 6.00 7.44
N SER A 116 -2.77 4.87 6.80
CA SER A 116 -3.56 4.38 5.68
C SER A 116 -3.58 2.87 5.61
N VAL A 117 -4.60 2.33 4.92
CA VAL A 117 -4.75 0.89 4.67
C VAL A 117 -5.04 0.66 3.19
N SER A 118 -4.27 -0.24 2.58
CA SER A 118 -4.52 -0.77 1.24
C SER A 118 -4.97 -2.23 1.34
N PHE A 119 -6.07 -2.57 0.68
CA PHE A 119 -6.70 -3.89 0.72
C PHE A 119 -7.02 -4.42 -0.68
N VAL A 120 -6.80 -5.71 -0.88
CA VAL A 120 -7.32 -6.47 -2.02
C VAL A 120 -7.92 -7.77 -1.53
N GLY A 121 -9.14 -8.08 -1.97
CA GLY A 121 -9.81 -9.33 -1.63
C GLY A 121 -11.26 -9.38 -2.13
N SER A 122 -12.12 -10.08 -1.39
CA SER A 122 -13.53 -10.18 -1.75
C SER A 122 -14.29 -8.88 -1.48
N THR A 123 -15.35 -8.63 -2.25
CA THR A 123 -16.15 -7.40 -2.13
C THR A 123 -16.75 -7.18 -0.74
N PRO A 124 -17.31 -8.20 -0.04
CA PRO A 124 -17.80 -8.01 1.33
C PRO A 124 -16.72 -7.54 2.30
N ILE A 125 -15.50 -8.08 2.18
CA ILE A 125 -14.38 -7.69 3.04
C ILE A 125 -13.82 -6.32 2.64
N ALA A 126 -13.78 -6.00 1.33
CA ALA A 126 -13.41 -4.67 0.86
C ALA A 126 -14.32 -3.58 1.44
N GLN A 127 -15.64 -3.81 1.45
CA GLN A 127 -16.62 -2.90 2.06
C GLN A 127 -16.37 -2.75 3.57
N TYR A 128 -16.14 -3.86 4.27
CA TYR A 128 -15.82 -3.86 5.70
C TYR A 128 -14.57 -3.03 6.02
N VAL A 129 -13.47 -3.29 5.29
CA VAL A 129 -12.19 -2.59 5.46
C VAL A 129 -12.36 -1.10 5.16
N TYR A 130 -13.04 -0.77 4.06
CA TYR A 130 -13.28 0.62 3.68
C TYR A 130 -14.09 1.37 4.75
N ALA A 131 -15.25 0.84 5.15
CA ALA A 131 -16.11 1.47 6.14
C ALA A 131 -15.43 1.61 7.51
N THR A 132 -14.77 0.56 7.99
CA THR A 132 -14.14 0.55 9.32
C THR A 132 -12.91 1.46 9.36
N GLY A 133 -12.03 1.38 8.36
CA GLY A 133 -10.82 2.20 8.33
C GLY A 133 -11.13 3.69 8.15
N THR A 134 -12.12 4.03 7.32
CA THR A 134 -12.54 5.44 7.15
C THR A 134 -13.27 5.98 8.38
N ALA A 135 -14.08 5.17 9.07
CA ALA A 135 -14.68 5.54 10.36
C ALA A 135 -13.59 5.83 11.43
N ALA A 136 -12.44 5.15 11.35
CA ALA A 136 -11.27 5.41 12.19
C ALA A 136 -10.36 6.56 11.67
N GLY A 137 -10.81 7.33 10.68
CA GLY A 137 -10.11 8.51 10.15
C GLY A 137 -8.92 8.21 9.22
N LYS A 138 -8.75 6.96 8.77
CA LYS A 138 -7.64 6.56 7.88
C LYS A 138 -7.97 6.80 6.41
N ARG A 139 -6.94 6.99 5.58
CA ARG A 139 -7.09 6.87 4.12
C ARG A 139 -7.20 5.38 3.77
N VAL A 140 -8.23 4.98 3.03
CA VAL A 140 -8.43 3.57 2.67
C VAL A 140 -8.58 3.39 1.16
N GLN A 141 -7.81 2.45 0.63
CA GLN A 141 -7.92 1.95 -0.73
C GLN A 141 -8.31 0.46 -0.63
N ALA A 142 -9.49 0.08 -1.16
CA ALA A 142 -9.99 -1.30 -1.07
C ALA A 142 -10.49 -1.81 -2.42
N LEU A 143 -9.81 -2.81 -2.99
CA LEU A 143 -10.24 -3.52 -4.20
C LEU A 143 -11.04 -4.77 -3.82
N GLY A 144 -12.30 -4.82 -4.25
CA GLY A 144 -13.17 -6.00 -4.15
C GLY A 144 -13.12 -6.89 -5.40
N GLY A 145 -13.89 -7.97 -5.36
CA GLY A 145 -14.11 -8.81 -6.54
C GLY A 145 -15.00 -8.12 -7.58
N ALA A 146 -14.82 -8.50 -8.84
CA ALA A 146 -15.58 -7.97 -9.97
C ALA A 146 -15.83 -9.06 -11.03
N LYS A 147 -16.66 -8.74 -12.03
CA LYS A 147 -16.89 -9.58 -13.22
C LYS A 147 -16.51 -8.80 -14.47
N ASN A 148 -15.41 -9.17 -15.09
CA ASN A 148 -15.00 -8.61 -16.38
C ASN A 148 -15.86 -9.22 -17.49
N HIS A 149 -16.35 -8.38 -18.39
CA HIS A 149 -17.15 -8.80 -19.55
C HIS A 149 -16.35 -8.54 -20.82
N ALA A 150 -16.41 -9.47 -21.78
CA ALA A 150 -15.91 -9.27 -23.13
C ALA A 150 -17.10 -9.29 -24.09
N VAL A 151 -17.18 -8.31 -24.98
CA VAL A 151 -18.22 -8.23 -26.01
C VAL A 151 -17.61 -8.71 -27.32
N ILE A 152 -18.19 -9.76 -27.90
CA ILE A 152 -17.79 -10.28 -29.21
C ILE A 152 -18.73 -9.68 -30.25
N LEU A 153 -18.18 -8.86 -31.14
CA LEU A 153 -18.93 -8.22 -32.22
C LEU A 153 -19.09 -9.21 -33.40
N PRO A 154 -20.05 -8.97 -34.31
CA PRO A 154 -20.24 -9.84 -35.48
C PRO A 154 -19.00 -9.98 -36.38
N ASP A 155 -18.06 -9.04 -36.32
CA ASP A 155 -16.82 -8.96 -37.12
C ASP A 155 -15.55 -9.31 -36.34
N ALA A 156 -15.67 -9.84 -35.12
CA ALA A 156 -14.55 -10.19 -34.25
C ALA A 156 -13.73 -11.41 -34.71
#